data_AF-A0A954UUS6-F1
#
_entry.id   AF-A0A954UUS6-F1
#
_cell.length_a   1.000
_cell.length_b   1.000
_cell.length_c   1.000
_cell.angle_alpha   90.00
_cell.angle_beta   90.00
_cell.angle_gamma   90.00
#
_symmetry.space_group_name_H-M   'P 1'
#
loop_
_entity.id
_entity.type
_entity.pdbx_description
1 polymer ?
#
loop_
_entity_poly.entity_id
_entity_poly.type
_entity_poly.pdbx_seq_one_letter_code
_entity_poly.pdbx_strand_id
1 'polypeptide(L)'
;MTSTGMHLRIHGDGQGRPAPLPCHFDEAFERLEALPRMFIEGDGSFVWRESAQWDGELIDGGPSLQCVELRGAGGAAELRRLLTCLSEDWGGLLIESVRDGRWSLAAEFLDTLEELPR
;
A
#
# COMPACT_ATOMS: atom_id res chain seq x y z
N MET A 1 -11.13 -7.87 20.03
CA MET A 1 -9.73 -8.22 19.70
C MET A 1 -9.11 -7.00 19.06
N THR A 2 -8.11 -6.39 19.70
CA THR A 2 -7.35 -5.29 19.09
C THR A 2 -6.50 -5.86 17.98
N SER A 3 -6.95 -5.74 16.73
CA SER A 3 -6.07 -5.94 15.58
C SER A 3 -4.91 -4.97 15.75
N THR A 4 -3.70 -5.48 15.97
CA THR A 4 -2.49 -4.66 15.97
C THR A 4 -2.41 -3.97 14.62
N GLY A 5 -2.49 -2.65 14.60
CA GLY A 5 -2.38 -1.88 13.35
C GLY A 5 -1.04 -2.16 12.69
N MET A 6 -1.07 -2.52 11.42
CA MET A 6 0.09 -2.62 10.53
C MET A 6 0.65 -1.24 10.23
N HIS A 7 1.96 -1.18 9.99
CA HIS A 7 2.65 -0.03 9.43
C HIS A 7 3.51 -0.54 8.29
N LEU A 8 3.13 -0.18 7.07
CA LEU A 8 3.70 -0.71 5.84
C LEU A 8 4.32 0.43 5.03
N ARG A 9 5.38 0.13 4.30
CA ARG A 9 5.81 0.93 3.14
C ARG A 9 5.81 0.06 1.90
N ILE A 10 5.30 0.61 0.81
CA ILE A 10 5.16 -0.07 -0.48
C ILE A 10 6.09 0.60 -1.48
N HIS A 11 6.94 -0.22 -2.09
CA HIS A 11 7.95 0.18 -3.06
C HIS A 11 7.78 -0.59 -4.37
N GLY A 12 8.33 -0.06 -5.47
CA GLY A 12 8.62 -0.89 -6.63
C GLY A 12 9.75 -1.89 -6.32
N ASP A 13 9.85 -2.97 -7.10
CA ASP A 13 10.95 -3.91 -7.00
C ASP A 13 12.07 -3.62 -8.00
N GLY A 14 13.22 -3.19 -7.48
CA GLY A 14 14.46 -3.00 -8.22
C GLY A 14 15.38 -4.23 -8.15
N GLN A 15 14.85 -5.44 -8.33
CA GLN A 15 15.56 -6.73 -8.24
C GLN A 15 15.93 -7.12 -6.79
N GLY A 16 14.91 -7.27 -5.94
CA GLY A 16 15.03 -7.56 -4.52
C GLY A 16 15.42 -6.36 -3.67
N ARG A 17 15.24 -5.14 -4.17
CA ARG A 17 15.59 -3.88 -3.47
C ARG A 17 14.50 -2.83 -3.66
N PRO A 18 14.29 -1.93 -2.69
CA PRO A 18 13.34 -0.83 -2.85
C PRO A 18 13.71 0.04 -4.05
N ALA A 19 12.76 0.20 -4.96
CA ALA A 19 12.83 1.14 -6.07
C ALA A 19 11.60 2.06 -6.05
N PRO A 20 11.62 3.18 -6.77
CA PRO A 20 10.41 3.96 -7.02
C PRO A 20 9.31 3.08 -7.63
N LEU A 21 8.06 3.40 -7.30
CA LEU A 21 6.89 2.76 -7.88
C LEU A 21 6.82 3.05 -9.39
N PRO A 22 6.21 2.14 -10.17
CA PRO A 22 6.11 2.30 -11.62
C PRO A 22 5.08 3.36 -12.06
N CYS A 23 4.41 4.04 -11.12
CA CYS A 23 3.41 5.07 -11.38
C CYS A 23 3.86 6.45 -10.91
N HIS A 24 3.24 7.47 -11.49
CA HIS A 24 3.38 8.86 -11.07
C HIS A 24 2.40 9.21 -9.94
N PHE A 25 2.64 10.34 -9.27
CA PHE A 25 1.76 10.85 -8.22
C PHE A 25 0.32 11.00 -8.73
N ASP A 26 0.11 11.73 -9.82
CA ASP A 26 -1.23 12.01 -10.36
C ASP A 26 -1.98 10.72 -10.75
N GLU A 27 -1.27 9.75 -11.33
CA GLU A 27 -1.83 8.47 -11.74
C GLU A 27 -2.30 7.64 -10.52
N ALA A 28 -1.48 7.56 -9.48
CA ALA A 28 -1.85 6.89 -8.24
C ALA A 28 -2.99 7.64 -7.52
N PHE A 29 -2.94 8.96 -7.50
CA PHE A 29 -3.97 9.83 -6.93
C PHE A 29 -5.32 9.56 -7.58
N GLU A 30 -5.42 9.65 -8.91
CA GLU A 30 -6.66 9.42 -9.66
C GLU A 30 -7.23 8.01 -9.41
N ARG A 31 -6.37 6.99 -9.36
CA ARG A 31 -6.78 5.61 -9.09
C ARG A 31 -7.25 5.40 -7.65
N LEU A 32 -6.63 6.07 -6.68
CA LEU A 32 -7.05 6.01 -5.29
C LEU A 32 -8.37 6.77 -5.09
N GLU A 33 -8.50 7.97 -5.65
CA GLU A 33 -9.72 8.79 -5.58
C GLU A 33 -10.95 8.04 -6.14
N ALA A 34 -10.74 7.18 -7.14
CA ALA A 34 -11.80 6.34 -7.71
C ALA A 34 -12.28 5.21 -6.77
N LEU A 35 -11.57 4.91 -5.67
CA LEU A 35 -12.00 3.89 -4.72
C LEU A 35 -13.19 4.37 -3.87
N PRO A 36 -14.22 3.53 -3.66
CA PRO A 36 -15.34 3.89 -2.81
C PRO A 36 -14.87 4.14 -1.37
N ARG A 37 -15.39 5.21 -0.76
CA ARG A 37 -15.04 5.63 0.61
C ARG A 37 -13.57 6.00 0.81
N MET A 38 -12.87 6.34 -0.27
CA MET A 38 -11.57 7.00 -0.21
C MET A 38 -11.75 8.50 0.01
N PHE A 39 -10.94 9.05 0.90
CA PHE A 39 -10.71 10.48 1.02
C PHE A 39 -9.22 10.72 0.80
N ILE A 40 -8.85 11.43 -0.25
CA ILE A 40 -7.45 11.77 -0.57
C ILE A 40 -7.36 13.29 -0.76
N GLU A 41 -6.33 13.90 -0.18
CA GLU A 41 -6.05 15.33 -0.29
C GLU A 41 -4.96 15.58 -1.32
N GLY A 42 -4.92 16.79 -1.90
CA GLY A 42 -3.99 17.13 -2.99
C GLY A 42 -2.50 17.07 -2.64
N ASP A 43 -2.15 16.83 -1.38
CA ASP A 43 -0.78 16.56 -0.92
C ASP A 43 -0.43 15.06 -0.89
N GLY A 44 -1.38 14.18 -1.25
CA GLY A 44 -1.19 12.74 -1.29
C GLY A 44 -1.49 12.04 0.03
N SER A 45 -1.90 12.77 1.08
CA SER A 45 -2.44 12.16 2.29
C SER A 45 -3.83 11.57 2.02
N PHE A 46 -4.10 10.38 2.53
CA PHE A 46 -5.39 9.73 2.32
C PHE A 46 -5.85 8.88 3.50
N VAL A 47 -7.17 8.70 3.55
CA VAL A 47 -7.87 7.88 4.52
C VAL A 47 -8.87 7.01 3.76
N TRP A 48 -8.75 5.70 3.91
CA TRP A 48 -9.69 4.74 3.34
C TRP A 48 -10.43 3.99 4.44
N ARG A 49 -11.76 4.14 4.47
CA ARG A 49 -12.65 3.55 5.48
C ARG A 49 -13.74 2.71 4.83
N GLU A 50 -13.46 1.42 4.62
CA GLU A 50 -14.45 0.44 4.13
C GLU A 50 -14.70 -0.63 5.22
N SER A 51 -14.52 -1.91 4.91
CA SER A 51 -14.38 -3.01 5.89
C SER A 51 -13.06 -2.94 6.65
N ALA A 52 -12.09 -2.20 6.10
CA ALA A 52 -10.77 -1.93 6.65
C ALA A 52 -10.61 -0.45 6.99
N GLN A 53 -9.62 -0.16 7.83
CA GLN A 53 -9.22 1.19 8.20
C GLN A 53 -7.76 1.41 7.82
N TRP A 54 -7.52 2.19 6.75
CA TRP A 54 -6.18 2.59 6.31
C TRP A 54 -6.02 4.10 6.32
N ASP A 55 -4.92 4.58 6.86
CA ASP A 55 -4.39 5.93 6.70
C ASP A 55 -3.11 5.81 5.87
N GLY A 56 -2.89 6.67 4.88
CA GLY A 56 -1.73 6.56 4.01
C GLY A 56 -1.25 7.88 3.44
N GLU A 57 -0.07 7.82 2.83
CA GLU A 57 0.62 8.97 2.25
C GLU A 57 1.35 8.54 0.98
N LEU A 58 1.08 9.24 -0.13
CA LEU A 58 1.85 9.13 -1.36
C LEU A 58 3.14 9.94 -1.21
N ILE A 59 4.30 9.28 -1.23
CA ILE A 59 5.59 9.96 -1.13
C ILE A 59 6.09 10.24 -2.55
N ASP A 60 5.96 11.48 -3.00
CA ASP A 60 6.41 11.90 -4.32
C ASP A 60 7.95 11.98 -4.40
N GLY A 61 8.50 11.39 -5.46
CA GLY A 61 9.92 11.46 -5.82
C GLY A 61 10.21 12.39 -6.99
N GLY A 62 9.19 13.01 -7.58
CA GLY A 62 9.26 13.83 -8.79
C GLY A 62 8.78 13.07 -10.03
N PRO A 63 9.65 12.38 -10.77
CA PRO A 63 9.24 11.64 -11.96
C PRO A 63 8.52 10.33 -11.66
N SER A 64 8.39 9.92 -10.40
CA SER A 64 7.72 8.68 -9.97
C SER A 64 7.48 8.74 -8.48
N LEU A 65 6.46 8.03 -7.98
CA LEU A 65 6.30 7.87 -6.54
C LEU A 65 7.49 7.12 -5.95
N GLN A 66 8.09 7.67 -4.89
CA GLN A 66 9.19 7.02 -4.18
C GLN A 66 8.70 5.79 -3.40
N CYS A 67 7.55 5.94 -2.74
CA CYS A 67 6.83 4.87 -2.06
C CYS A 67 5.43 5.33 -1.62
N VAL A 68 4.66 4.39 -1.08
CA VAL A 68 3.44 4.71 -0.30
C VAL A 68 3.64 4.23 1.13
N GLU A 69 3.35 5.09 2.10
CA GLU A 69 3.26 4.69 3.51
C GLU A 69 1.81 4.37 3.86
N LEU A 70 1.58 3.26 4.57
CA LEU A 70 0.26 2.84 5.06
C LEU A 70 0.30 2.52 6.54
N ARG A 71 -0.73 2.94 7.28
CA ARG A 71 -0.94 2.62 8.68
C ARG A 71 -2.39 2.21 8.87
N GLY A 72 -2.64 1.08 9.52
CA GLY A 72 -4.01 0.64 9.69
C GLY A 72 -4.18 -0.87 9.81
N ALA A 73 -5.40 -1.33 9.60
CA ALA A 73 -5.74 -2.74 9.63
C ALA A 73 -6.76 -3.06 8.53
N GLY A 74 -6.55 -4.19 7.88
CA GLY A 74 -7.42 -4.70 6.82
C GLY A 74 -7.04 -6.12 6.44
N GLY A 75 -7.91 -6.78 5.69
CA GLY A 75 -7.61 -8.09 5.12
C GLY A 75 -6.78 -7.98 3.85
N ALA A 76 -6.37 -9.15 3.34
CA ALA A 76 -5.64 -9.25 2.09
C ALA A 76 -6.40 -8.67 0.89
N ALA A 77 -7.73 -8.85 0.85
CA ALA A 77 -8.57 -8.35 -0.23
C ALA A 77 -8.57 -6.81 -0.31
N GLU A 78 -8.66 -6.11 0.81
CA GLU A 78 -8.60 -4.66 0.84
C GLU A 78 -7.20 -4.16 0.48
N LEU A 79 -6.15 -4.74 1.07
CA LEU A 79 -4.78 -4.34 0.77
C LEU A 79 -4.44 -4.57 -0.72
N ARG A 80 -4.88 -5.68 -1.31
CA ARG A 80 -4.72 -5.94 -2.76
C ARG A 80 -5.34 -4.85 -3.62
N ARG A 81 -6.50 -4.32 -3.24
CA ARG A 81 -7.16 -3.22 -3.98
C ARG A 81 -6.34 -1.95 -3.95
N LEU A 82 -5.76 -1.58 -2.79
CA LEU A 82 -4.81 -0.46 -2.69
C LEU A 82 -3.59 -0.69 -3.58
N LEU A 83 -2.98 -1.88 -3.53
CA LEU A 83 -1.79 -2.19 -4.32
C LEU A 83 -2.06 -2.13 -5.82
N THR A 84 -3.26 -2.52 -6.26
CA THR A 84 -3.69 -2.43 -7.67
C THR A 84 -3.78 -0.98 -8.16
N CYS A 85 -4.01 0.00 -7.27
CA CYS A 85 -3.94 1.42 -7.63
C CYS A 85 -2.50 1.87 -7.95
N LEU A 86 -1.49 1.16 -7.43
CA LEU A 86 -0.07 1.51 -7.58
C LEU A 86 0.60 0.78 -8.75
N SER A 87 0.14 -0.42 -9.09
CA SER A 87 0.66 -1.22 -10.20
C SER A 87 -0.33 -2.31 -10.62
N GLU A 88 -0.44 -2.56 -11.92
CA GLU A 88 -1.15 -3.75 -12.43
C GLU A 88 -0.43 -5.04 -12.00
N ASP A 89 0.91 -5.01 -11.97
CA ASP A 89 1.76 -6.06 -11.42
C ASP A 89 1.97 -5.84 -9.92
N TRP A 90 0.87 -5.75 -9.17
CA TRP A 90 0.91 -5.49 -7.73
C TRP A 90 1.67 -6.58 -6.96
N GLY A 91 1.71 -7.82 -7.47
CA GLY A 91 2.34 -8.95 -6.80
C GLY A 91 3.86 -8.81 -6.69
N GLY A 92 4.47 -8.10 -7.64
CA GLY A 92 5.89 -7.77 -7.66
C GLY A 92 6.28 -6.56 -6.81
N LEU A 93 5.34 -5.85 -6.20
CA LEU A 93 5.67 -4.74 -5.31
C LEU A 93 6.38 -5.25 -4.05
N LEU A 94 7.28 -4.44 -3.51
CA LEU A 94 8.03 -4.77 -2.30
C LEU A 94 7.38 -4.09 -1.08
N ILE A 95 7.05 -4.87 -0.06
CA ILE A 95 6.45 -4.39 1.20
C ILE A 95 7.48 -4.46 2.32
N GLU A 96 7.68 -3.33 3.00
CA GLU A 96 8.35 -3.23 4.29
C GLU A 96 7.29 -3.23 5.39
N SER A 97 7.32 -4.23 6.28
CA SER A 97 6.62 -4.17 7.57
C SER A 97 7.47 -3.39 8.56
N VAL A 98 7.25 -2.08 8.63
CA VAL A 98 8.12 -1.10 9.31
C VAL A 98 8.35 -1.45 10.79
N ARG A 99 7.33 -1.98 11.47
CA ARG A 99 7.45 -2.35 12.89
C ARG A 99 8.40 -3.51 13.16
N ASP A 100 8.45 -4.46 12.22
CA ASP A 100 9.17 -5.72 12.40
C ASP A 100 10.45 -5.76 11.55
N GLY A 101 10.69 -4.75 10.71
CA GLY A 101 11.83 -4.68 9.79
C GLY A 101 11.83 -5.78 8.72
N ARG A 102 10.67 -6.42 8.49
CA ARG A 102 10.53 -7.52 7.54
C ARG A 102 10.20 -7.00 6.14
N TRP A 103 10.86 -7.59 5.16
CA TRP A 103 10.63 -7.35 3.74
C TRP A 103 10.02 -8.59 3.09
N SER A 104 9.10 -8.39 2.16
CA SER A 104 8.50 -9.45 1.35
C SER A 104 7.90 -8.88 0.08
N LEU A 105 7.73 -9.72 -0.94
CA LEU A 105 6.87 -9.35 -2.06
C LEU A 105 5.43 -9.19 -1.59
N ALA A 106 4.68 -8.34 -2.27
CA ALA A 106 3.28 -8.08 -1.97
C ALA A 106 2.42 -9.36 -2.04
N ALA A 107 2.68 -10.25 -3.00
CA ALA A 107 2.00 -11.54 -3.08
C ALA A 107 2.24 -12.39 -1.81
N GLU A 108 3.50 -12.55 -1.41
CA GLU A 108 3.87 -13.34 -0.22
C GLU A 108 3.32 -12.74 1.09
N PHE A 109 3.28 -11.41 1.16
CA PHE A 109 2.72 -10.69 2.30
C PHE A 109 1.20 -10.94 2.42
N LEU A 110 0.49 -10.89 1.30
CA LEU A 110 -0.95 -11.13 1.26
C LEU A 110 -1.29 -12.58 1.60
N ASP A 111 -0.53 -13.56 1.10
CA ASP A 111 -0.70 -14.97 1.47
C ASP A 111 -0.56 -15.14 2.99
N THR A 112 0.46 -14.51 3.59
CA THR A 112 0.67 -14.53 5.05
C THR A 112 -0.52 -13.90 5.81
N LEU A 113 -1.08 -12.80 5.30
CA LEU A 113 -2.24 -12.15 5.90
C LEU A 113 -3.52 -12.99 5.82
N GLU A 114 -3.70 -13.79 4.78
CA GLU A 114 -4.86 -14.68 4.63
C GLU A 114 -4.84 -15.85 5.62
N GLU A 115 -3.65 -16.29 6.03
CA GLU A 115 -3.46 -17.37 7.00
C GLU A 115 -3.70 -16.93 8.46
N LEU A 116 -3.78 -15.62 8.73
CA LEU A 116 -4.03 -15.11 10.08
C LEU A 116 -5.49 -15.32 10.51
N PRO A 117 -5.75 -15.85 11.72
CA PRO A 117 -7.10 -15.99 12.24
C PRO A 117 -7.74 -14.60 12.44
N ARG A 118 -8.95 -14.42 11.89
CA ARG A 118 -9.73 -13.18 11.98
C ARG A 118 -10.38 -12.98 13.36
#